data_AF-Q9ZST1-F1
#
_entry.id   AF-Q9ZST1-F1
#
_cell.length_a   1.000
_cell.length_b   1.000
_cell.length_c   1.000
_cell.angle_alpha   90.00
_cell.angle_beta   90.00
_cell.angle_gamma   90.00
#
_symmetry.space_group_name_H-M   'P 1'
#
loop_
_entity.id
_entity.type
_entity.pdbx_description
1 polymer ?
#
loop_
_entity_poly.entity_id
_entity_poly.type
_entity_poly.pdbx_seq_one_letter_code
_entity_poly.pdbx_strand_id
1 'polypeptide(L)'
;MLLTTPFVSSPVRVQGNGGSGASPWAGAATALRIQAAKQLTGRVVTTKADKTVGVEVVRLAPHPKYKRRERIKKKYQAHDPDNQFKVGDVVELRRSRPISKTKHFLAVPLPPRDTRRKSQLLPPLQSQSQSQDQDQPPTPPPSSD
;
A
#
# COMPACT_ATOMS: atom_id res chain seq x y z
N MET A 1 69.60 6.29 -58.71
CA MET A 1 68.49 5.37 -58.41
C MET A 1 68.02 5.67 -57.00
N LEU A 2 66.82 6.25 -56.87
CA LEU A 2 66.32 6.83 -55.63
C LEU A 2 65.68 5.72 -54.76
N LEU A 3 66.21 5.51 -53.56
CA LEU A 3 65.66 4.58 -52.57
C LEU A 3 64.43 5.21 -51.91
N THR A 4 63.29 4.54 -52.04
CA THR A 4 62.01 4.89 -51.44
C THR A 4 61.85 4.14 -50.12
N THR A 5 61.73 4.88 -49.01
CA THR A 5 61.35 4.35 -47.70
C THR A 5 59.88 4.67 -47.42
N PRO A 6 59.08 3.73 -46.89
CA PRO A 6 57.69 4.00 -46.54
C PRO A 6 57.60 4.70 -45.18
N PHE A 7 56.78 5.74 -45.13
CA PHE A 7 56.45 6.54 -43.95
C PHE A 7 55.58 5.72 -42.99
N VAL A 8 56.12 5.41 -41.81
CA VAL A 8 55.39 4.78 -40.71
C VAL A 8 54.52 5.83 -40.03
N SER A 9 53.21 5.74 -40.25
CA SER A 9 52.18 6.53 -39.58
C SER A 9 51.95 6.00 -38.16
N SER A 10 52.65 6.57 -37.18
CA SER A 10 52.32 6.40 -35.76
C SER A 10 51.15 7.32 -35.38
N PRO A 11 50.02 6.80 -34.84
CA PRO A 11 48.95 7.66 -34.38
C PRO A 11 49.37 8.37 -33.07
N VAL A 12 49.45 9.71 -33.14
CA VAL A 12 49.55 10.59 -31.97
C VAL A 12 48.31 10.38 -31.10
N ARG A 13 48.52 9.81 -29.91
CA ARG A 13 47.51 9.72 -28.87
C ARG A 13 47.37 11.10 -28.23
N VAL A 14 46.40 11.88 -28.71
CA VAL A 14 46.02 13.17 -28.12
C VAL A 14 45.54 12.94 -26.68
N GLN A 15 46.31 13.46 -25.74
CA GLN A 15 45.96 13.55 -24.34
C GLN A 15 44.98 14.71 -24.17
N GLY A 16 43.68 14.41 -24.32
CA GLY A 16 42.59 15.35 -24.06
C GLY A 16 42.27 15.38 -22.57
N ASN A 17 42.99 16.21 -21.81
CA ASN A 17 42.53 16.67 -20.51
C ASN A 17 41.66 17.92 -20.78
N GLY A 18 40.33 17.78 -20.77
CA GLY A 18 39.43 18.88 -21.11
C GLY A 18 38.04 18.62 -20.54
N GLY A 19 37.59 19.51 -19.65
CA GLY A 19 36.22 19.57 -19.19
C GLY A 19 36.00 19.19 -17.74
N SER A 20 36.55 19.99 -16.83
CA SER A 20 35.92 20.29 -15.55
C SER A 20 34.43 20.54 -15.74
N GLY A 21 33.60 19.67 -15.20
CA GLY A 21 32.15 19.76 -15.29
C GLY A 21 31.48 18.78 -14.33
N ALA A 22 32.02 18.65 -13.12
CA ALA A 22 31.31 18.06 -12.01
C ALA A 22 30.02 18.87 -11.82
N SER A 23 28.96 18.40 -12.46
CA SER A 23 27.65 19.03 -12.49
C SER A 23 27.11 19.10 -11.06
N PRO A 24 26.95 20.30 -10.46
CA PRO A 24 26.42 20.42 -9.10
C PRO A 24 24.93 20.08 -9.02
N TRP A 25 24.28 19.83 -10.16
CA TRP A 25 22.92 19.31 -10.23
C TRP A 25 22.84 17.78 -10.13
N ALA A 26 23.99 17.09 -10.06
CA ALA A 26 24.07 15.68 -9.63
C ALA A 26 23.91 15.55 -8.11
N GLY A 27 22.96 16.29 -7.53
CA GLY A 27 22.39 16.01 -6.22
C GLY A 27 21.15 15.17 -6.45
N ALA A 28 21.23 13.88 -6.14
CA ALA A 28 20.07 12.99 -6.08
C ALA A 28 19.15 13.41 -4.92
N ALA A 29 18.50 14.56 -5.06
CA ALA A 29 17.41 14.96 -4.21
C ALA A 29 16.23 14.05 -4.54
N THR A 30 16.10 12.96 -3.78
CA THR A 30 14.82 12.25 -3.66
C THR A 30 13.85 13.23 -3.00
N ALA A 31 13.27 14.11 -3.82
CA ALA A 31 12.19 14.97 -3.39
C ALA A 31 11.13 14.05 -2.79
N LEU A 32 10.80 14.28 -1.51
CA LEU A 32 9.66 13.66 -0.83
C LEU A 32 8.41 14.00 -1.63
N ARG A 33 8.11 13.17 -2.63
CA ARG A 33 6.91 13.31 -3.44
C ARG A 33 5.76 13.01 -2.51
N ILE A 34 4.99 14.03 -2.15
CA ILE A 34 3.77 13.87 -1.36
C ILE A 34 2.81 13.01 -2.19
N GLN A 35 2.79 11.70 -1.92
CA GLN A 35 1.93 10.71 -2.56
C GLN A 35 0.54 10.74 -1.89
N ALA A 36 -0.06 11.93 -1.71
CA ALA A 36 -1.41 12.07 -1.15
C ALA A 36 -2.51 11.73 -2.18
N ALA A 37 -2.28 10.70 -2.99
CA ALA A 37 -3.28 10.23 -3.94
C ALA A 37 -4.38 9.47 -3.19
N LYS A 38 -5.64 9.70 -3.56
CA LYS A 38 -6.79 9.01 -2.98
C LYS A 38 -6.68 7.50 -3.23
N GLN A 39 -6.47 6.74 -2.16
CA GLN A 39 -6.54 5.28 -2.17
C GLN A 39 -8.01 4.86 -2.08
N LEU A 40 -8.42 3.92 -2.92
CA LEU A 40 -9.73 3.30 -2.85
C LEU A 40 -9.53 1.83 -2.50
N THR A 41 -10.34 1.30 -1.58
CA THR A 41 -10.33 -0.13 -1.27
C THR A 41 -11.62 -0.77 -1.78
N GLY A 42 -11.54 -2.00 -2.26
CA GLY A 42 -12.69 -2.68 -2.82
C GLY A 42 -12.48 -4.18 -2.96
N ARG A 43 -13.56 -4.88 -3.30
CA ARG A 43 -13.57 -6.33 -3.48
C ARG A 43 -13.54 -6.68 -4.97
N VAL A 44 -12.72 -7.65 -5.36
CA VAL A 44 -12.68 -8.16 -6.74
C VAL A 44 -13.96 -8.95 -7.02
N VAL A 45 -14.68 -8.56 -8.09
CA VAL A 45 -15.95 -9.19 -8.51
C VAL A 45 -15.75 -10.00 -9.79
N THR A 46 -14.82 -9.63 -10.67
CA THR A 46 -14.67 -10.28 -11.98
C THR A 46 -13.21 -10.29 -12.44
N THR A 47 -12.74 -11.46 -12.89
CA THR A 47 -11.39 -11.69 -13.44
C THR A 47 -11.48 -12.31 -14.85
N LYS A 48 -12.56 -12.04 -15.59
CA LYS A 48 -12.79 -12.66 -16.91
C LYS A 48 -11.85 -12.15 -18.01
N ALA A 49 -11.26 -10.96 -17.83
CA ALA A 49 -10.44 -10.30 -18.84
C ALA A 49 -8.96 -10.40 -18.47
N ASP A 50 -8.09 -10.54 -19.48
CA ASP A 50 -6.66 -10.61 -19.23
C ASP A 50 -6.11 -9.29 -18.66
N LYS A 51 -5.19 -9.42 -17.70
CA LYS A 51 -4.49 -8.32 -17.01
C LYS A 51 -5.40 -7.26 -16.42
N THR A 52 -6.64 -7.64 -16.10
CA THR A 52 -7.71 -6.72 -15.74
C THR A 52 -8.63 -7.35 -14.70
N VAL A 53 -8.79 -6.65 -13.59
CA VAL A 53 -9.71 -7.04 -12.53
C VAL A 53 -10.80 -6.00 -12.34
N GLY A 54 -12.04 -6.48 -12.28
CA GLY A 54 -13.21 -5.67 -11.96
C GLY A 54 -13.38 -5.58 -10.45
N VAL A 55 -13.13 -4.40 -9.88
CA VAL A 55 -13.18 -4.18 -8.42
C VAL A 55 -14.38 -3.32 -8.04
N GLU A 56 -15.19 -3.80 -7.10
CA GLU A 56 -16.32 -3.07 -6.54
C GLU A 56 -15.89 -2.29 -5.29
N VAL A 57 -15.98 -0.97 -5.39
CA VAL A 57 -15.72 -0.06 -4.27
C VAL A 57 -17.06 0.37 -3.68
N VAL A 58 -17.25 0.11 -2.39
CA VAL A 58 -18.45 0.49 -1.64
C VAL A 58 -18.13 1.65 -0.72
N ARG A 59 -18.92 2.73 -0.80
CA ARG A 59 -18.83 3.87 0.12
C ARG A 59 -20.20 4.17 0.72
N LEU A 60 -20.18 4.71 1.94
CA LEU A 60 -21.38 5.23 2.59
C LEU A 60 -21.47 6.74 2.37
N ALA A 61 -22.56 7.22 1.80
CA ALA A 61 -22.82 8.65 1.63
C ALA A 61 -24.18 9.00 2.24
N PRO A 62 -24.37 10.21 2.78
CA PRO A 62 -25.69 10.67 3.21
C PRO A 62 -26.56 10.99 1.99
N HIS A 63 -27.81 10.54 1.99
CA HIS A 63 -28.80 10.97 1.00
C HIS A 63 -29.06 12.48 1.15
N PRO A 64 -29.11 13.28 0.07
CA PRO A 64 -29.17 14.74 0.16
C PRO A 64 -30.39 15.27 0.94
N LYS A 65 -31.59 14.73 0.70
CA LYS A 65 -32.83 15.12 1.41
C LYS A 65 -32.92 14.54 2.83
N TYR A 66 -32.84 13.21 2.95
CA TYR A 66 -33.13 12.50 4.20
C TYR A 66 -31.95 12.34 5.16
N LYS A 67 -30.72 12.65 4.74
CA LYS A 67 -29.48 12.54 5.53
C LYS A 67 -29.15 11.14 6.10
N ARG A 68 -29.97 10.12 5.80
CA ARG A 68 -29.66 8.69 6.07
C ARG A 68 -28.45 8.25 5.24
N ARG A 69 -27.55 7.46 5.82
CA ARG A 69 -26.40 6.88 5.11
C ARG A 69 -26.83 5.73 4.20
N GLU A 70 -26.61 5.86 2.91
CA GLU A 70 -26.85 4.83 1.89
C GLU A 70 -25.54 4.22 1.38
N ARG A 71 -25.59 2.94 0.97
CA ARG A 71 -24.46 2.21 0.39
C ARG A 71 -24.42 2.46 -1.12
N ILE A 72 -23.44 3.23 -1.58
CA ILE A 72 -23.18 3.47 -3.00
C ILE A 72 -22.04 2.56 -3.46
N LYS A 73 -22.28 1.81 -4.53
CA LYS A 73 -21.29 0.90 -5.11
C LYS A 73 -20.86 1.40 -6.49
N LYS A 74 -19.58 1.31 -6.81
CA LYS A 74 -19.04 1.60 -8.15
C LYS A 74 -18.00 0.56 -8.52
N LYS A 75 -18.14 0.00 -9.72
CA LYS A 75 -17.16 -0.94 -10.30
C LYS A 75 -16.08 -0.18 -11.05
N TYR A 76 -14.83 -0.54 -10.82
CA TYR A 76 -13.65 0.00 -11.47
C TYR A 76 -12.89 -1.13 -12.18
N GLN A 77 -12.29 -0.80 -13.32
CA GLN A 77 -11.35 -1.71 -14.00
C GLN A 77 -9.94 -1.35 -13.55
N ALA A 78 -9.28 -2.27 -12.85
CA ALA A 78 -7.90 -2.10 -12.40
C ALA A 78 -6.97 -3.00 -13.22
N HIS A 79 -5.75 -2.52 -13.45
CA HIS A 79 -4.71 -3.29 -14.10
C HIS A 79 -3.95 -4.14 -13.08
N ASP A 80 -3.84 -5.42 -13.39
CA ASP A 80 -3.02 -6.41 -12.72
C ASP A 80 -2.15 -7.06 -13.80
N PRO A 81 -0.83 -6.79 -13.87
CA PRO A 81 0.01 -7.34 -14.93
C PRO A 81 0.24 -8.85 -14.79
N ASP A 82 0.18 -9.37 -13.56
CA ASP A 82 0.57 -10.74 -13.21
C ASP A 82 -0.64 -11.65 -12.96
N ASN A 83 -1.87 -11.13 -13.11
CA ASN A 83 -3.13 -11.85 -12.87
C ASN A 83 -3.17 -12.55 -11.49
N GLN A 84 -2.60 -11.91 -10.47
CA GLN A 84 -2.46 -12.47 -9.13
C GLN A 84 -3.79 -12.49 -8.36
N PHE A 85 -4.69 -11.55 -8.62
CA PHE A 85 -5.91 -11.40 -7.81
C PHE A 85 -7.08 -12.26 -8.29
N LYS A 86 -7.73 -12.94 -7.35
CA LYS A 86 -8.90 -13.80 -7.60
C LYS A 86 -10.20 -13.09 -7.21
N VAL A 87 -11.31 -13.64 -7.70
CA VAL A 87 -12.64 -13.15 -7.33
C VAL A 87 -12.84 -13.34 -5.83
N GLY A 88 -13.20 -12.26 -5.14
CA GLY A 88 -13.44 -12.24 -3.70
C GLY A 88 -12.37 -11.53 -2.89
N ASP A 89 -11.17 -11.33 -3.44
CA ASP A 89 -10.06 -10.68 -2.75
C ASP A 89 -10.33 -9.20 -2.49
N VAL A 90 -9.75 -8.68 -1.40
CA VAL A 90 -9.81 -7.24 -1.07
C VAL A 90 -8.51 -6.59 -1.50
N VAL A 91 -8.62 -5.59 -2.36
CA VAL A 91 -7.47 -4.91 -2.97
C VAL A 91 -7.54 -3.41 -2.76
N GLU A 92 -6.36 -2.78 -2.76
CA GLU A 92 -6.21 -1.34 -2.83
C GLU A 92 -6.04 -0.92 -4.30
N LEU A 93 -6.86 0.03 -4.75
CA LEU A 93 -6.71 0.66 -6.05
C LEU A 93 -5.89 1.94 -5.90
N ARG A 94 -4.72 1.96 -6.53
CA ARG A 94 -3.89 3.16 -6.66
C ARG A 94 -4.13 3.83 -8.00
N ARG A 95 -4.17 5.16 -8.02
CA ARG A 95 -4.21 5.91 -9.29
C ARG A 95 -2.92 5.64 -10.08
N SER A 96 -3.06 5.48 -11.38
CA SER A 96 -1.96 5.27 -12.32
C SER A 96 -2.13 6.17 -13.54
N ARG A 97 -1.13 6.18 -14.43
CA ARG A 97 -1.37 6.73 -15.78
C ARG A 97 -2.52 5.97 -16.45
N PRO A 98 -3.32 6.61 -17.31
CA PRO A 98 -4.29 5.88 -18.12
C PRO A 98 -3.60 4.73 -18.90
N ILE A 99 -4.11 3.51 -18.73
CA ILE A 99 -3.68 2.32 -19.49
C ILE A 99 -4.67 2.07 -20.63
N SER A 100 -5.94 2.41 -20.41
CA SER A 100 -6.99 2.41 -21.44
C SER A 100 -8.02 3.51 -21.15
N LYS A 101 -9.09 3.57 -21.95
CA LYS A 101 -10.24 4.46 -21.74
C LYS A 101 -10.88 4.33 -20.35
N THR A 102 -10.81 3.15 -19.73
CA THR A 102 -11.46 2.88 -18.43
C THR A 102 -10.48 2.46 -17.34
N LYS A 103 -9.33 1.89 -17.70
CA LYS A 103 -8.29 1.42 -16.76
C LYS A 103 -7.37 2.56 -16.37
N HIS A 104 -7.67 3.20 -15.25
CA HIS A 104 -6.85 4.27 -14.64
C HIS A 104 -6.25 3.89 -13.29
N PHE A 105 -6.52 2.67 -12.81
CA PHE A 105 -6.09 2.19 -11.51
C PHE A 105 -5.19 0.97 -11.62
N LEU A 106 -4.21 0.87 -10.74
CA LEU A 106 -3.42 -0.34 -10.49
C LEU A 106 -3.99 -1.07 -9.27
N ALA A 107 -4.14 -2.39 -9.38
CA ALA A 107 -4.51 -3.23 -8.25
C ALA A 107 -3.25 -3.54 -7.43
N VAL A 108 -3.30 -3.25 -6.13
CA VAL A 108 -2.21 -3.48 -5.18
C VAL A 108 -2.76 -4.27 -3.99
N PRO A 109 -1.98 -5.19 -3.40
CA PRO A 109 -2.41 -5.88 -2.18
C PRO A 109 -2.70 -4.88 -1.06
N LEU A 110 -3.76 -5.13 -0.29
CA LEU A 110 -4.11 -4.26 0.84
C LEU A 110 -3.00 -4.31 1.90
N PRO A 111 -2.44 -3.17 2.36
CA PRO A 111 -1.44 -3.18 3.41
C PRO A 111 -2.02 -3.73 4.73
N PRO A 112 -1.25 -4.48 5.52
CA PRO A 112 -1.70 -4.96 6.82
C PRO A 112 -2.05 -3.76 7.70
N ARG A 113 -3.25 -3.79 8.30
CA ARG A 113 -3.63 -2.81 9.32
C ARG A 113 -2.78 -3.08 10.55
N ASP A 114 -1.97 -2.11 10.97
CA ASP A 114 -1.16 -2.22 12.18
C ASP A 114 -2.06 -2.42 13.40
N THR A 115 -2.12 -3.64 13.91
CA THR A 115 -2.87 -4.00 15.13
C THR A 115 -2.05 -3.81 16.39
N ARG A 116 -0.71 -3.60 16.30
CA ARG A 116 0.19 -3.59 17.46
C ARG A 116 -0.08 -2.44 18.42
N ARG A 117 -0.50 -1.29 17.89
CA ARG A 117 -0.88 -0.14 18.74
C ARG A 117 -2.04 -0.46 19.68
N LYS A 118 -2.99 -1.30 19.25
CA LYS A 118 -4.16 -1.65 20.09
C LYS A 118 -3.75 -2.53 21.26
N SER A 119 -2.81 -3.45 21.08
CA SER A 119 -2.28 -4.28 22.17
C SER A 119 -1.33 -3.51 23.09
N GLN A 120 -0.57 -2.54 22.58
CA GLN A 120 0.35 -1.72 23.39
C GLN A 120 -0.35 -0.69 24.28
N LEU A 121 -1.55 -0.22 23.90
CA LEU A 121 -2.29 0.81 24.64
C LEU A 121 -3.23 0.25 25.74
N LEU A 122 -3.43 -1.07 25.79
CA LEU A 122 -4.24 -1.67 26.83
C LEU A 122 -3.36 -1.86 28.08
N PRO A 123 -3.68 -1.23 29.23
CA PRO A 123 -2.98 -1.57 30.46
C PRO A 123 -3.21 -3.07 30.74
N PRO A 124 -2.20 -3.80 31.26
CA PRO A 124 -2.42 -5.16 31.72
C PRO A 124 -3.58 -5.12 32.73
N LEU A 125 -4.62 -5.92 32.50
CA LEU A 125 -5.63 -6.17 33.52
C LEU A 125 -4.87 -6.71 34.73
N GLN A 126 -4.65 -5.85 35.72
CA GLN A 126 -4.21 -6.28 37.03
C GLN A 126 -5.33 -7.17 37.54
N SER A 127 -5.15 -8.47 37.39
CA SER A 127 -5.84 -9.46 38.19
C SER A 127 -5.46 -9.14 39.64
N GLN A 128 -6.25 -8.28 40.29
CA GLN A 128 -6.25 -8.16 41.73
C GLN A 128 -6.86 -9.47 42.27
N SER A 129 -6.03 -10.50 42.27
CA SER A 129 -6.18 -11.65 43.13
C SER A 129 -5.81 -11.21 44.54
N GLN A 130 -6.70 -10.50 45.25
CA GLN A 130 -6.55 -10.16 46.68
C GLN A 130 -7.83 -9.51 47.25
N SER A 131 -8.90 -10.28 47.37
CA SER A 131 -9.68 -10.30 48.62
C SER A 131 -10.43 -11.63 48.67
N GLN A 132 -9.89 -12.53 49.50
CA GLN A 132 -10.64 -13.63 50.08
C GLN A 132 -11.73 -13.02 50.97
N ASP A 133 -12.81 -12.52 50.38
CA ASP A 133 -14.06 -12.39 51.12
C ASP A 133 -14.68 -13.77 51.15
N GLN A 134 -14.51 -14.42 52.29
CA GLN A 134 -15.24 -15.63 52.64
C GLN A 134 -16.74 -15.27 52.70
N ASP A 135 -17.44 -15.40 51.59
CA ASP A 135 -18.88 -15.71 51.61
C ASP A 135 -19.02 -17.14 52.16
N GLN A 136 -18.82 -17.31 53.47
CA GLN A 136 -19.48 -18.43 54.13
C GLN A 136 -20.98 -18.16 54.03
N PRO A 137 -21.78 -19.12 53.53
CA PRO A 137 -23.22 -19.01 53.65
C PRO A 137 -23.56 -18.86 55.14
N PRO A 138 -24.58 -18.06 55.49
CA PRO A 138 -25.01 -17.96 56.89
C PRO A 138 -25.30 -19.37 57.40
N THR A 139 -24.56 -19.79 58.42
CA THR A 139 -24.89 -21.02 59.15
C THR A 139 -26.28 -20.83 59.75
N PRO A 140 -27.20 -21.78 59.54
CA PRO A 140 -28.53 -21.68 60.13
C PRO A 140 -28.41 -21.72 61.67
N PRO A 141 -29.24 -20.95 62.40
CA PRO A 141 -29.26 -21.02 63.86
C PRO A 141 -29.64 -22.43 64.31
N PRO A 142 -29.10 -22.93 65.44
CA PRO A 142 -29.49 -24.23 65.96
C PRO A 142 -30.98 -24.21 66.32
N SER A 143 -31.75 -25.10 65.71
CA SER A 143 -33.11 -25.42 66.09
C SER A 143 -33.10 -26.09 67.47
N SER A 144 -33.70 -25.43 68.45
CA SER A 144 -34.00 -25.98 69.77
C SER A 144 -35.16 -27.00 69.67
N ASP A 145 -34.93 -28.21 70.17
CA ASP A 145 -35.90 -29.22 70.60
C ASP A 145 -35.39 -29.78 71.94
#